data_AF-A0A6P7Z5P8-F1
#
_entry.id   AF-A0A6P7Z5P8-F1
#
_cell.length_a   1.000
_cell.length_b   1.000
_cell.length_c   1.000
_cell.angle_alpha   90.00
_cell.angle_beta   90.00
_cell.angle_gamma   90.00
#
_symmetry.space_group_name_H-M   'P 1'
#
loop_
_entity.id
_entity.type
_entity.pdbx_description
1 polymer ?
#
loop_
_entity_poly.entity_id
_entity_poly.type
_entity_poly.pdbx_seq_one_letter_code
_entity_poly.pdbx_strand_id
1 'polypeptide(L)'
;MSPSRLPCDKQMISKYVSDFSNLEKEAENCTNVSLVTKEVQLPMVAIKLAWRAKADHVKGKEIQCHLKVFLEAVHLAHMHQPKGCMTNLLTKFIQIINGLQLILKNLIPQEETLQVVNMPSTTESNWQVQKLFKRFSMLMQGKLTLFLRDLGKTLCKSHSR
;
A
#
# COMPACT_ATOMS: atom_id res chain seq x y z
N MET A 1 19.35 -0.63 -7.17
CA MET A 1 18.45 0.30 -7.90
C MET A 1 18.10 1.46 -6.99
N SER A 2 18.20 2.71 -7.44
CA SER A 2 17.93 3.87 -6.57
C SER A 2 16.43 4.10 -6.39
N PRO A 3 15.89 4.12 -5.14
CA PRO A 3 14.48 4.40 -4.84
C PRO A 3 13.97 5.72 -5.43
N SER A 4 14.86 6.68 -5.67
CA SER A 4 14.56 7.99 -6.24
C SER A 4 14.09 7.96 -7.69
N ARG A 5 14.24 6.84 -8.42
CA ARG A 5 13.83 6.73 -9.83
C ARG A 5 12.40 6.26 -10.04
N LEU A 6 11.74 5.70 -9.02
CA LEU A 6 10.40 5.12 -9.18
C LEU A 6 9.36 6.12 -9.74
N PRO A 7 9.28 7.39 -9.28
CA PRO A 7 8.35 8.37 -9.87
C PRO A 7 8.61 8.69 -11.35
N CYS A 8 9.85 8.48 -11.82
CA CYS A 8 10.26 8.80 -13.18
C CYS A 8 10.10 7.64 -14.16
N ASP A 9 9.86 6.42 -13.66
CA ASP A 9 9.76 5.21 -14.48
C ASP A 9 8.32 4.67 -14.48
N LYS A 10 7.57 5.04 -15.52
CA LYS A 10 6.18 4.61 -15.69
C LYS A 10 6.04 3.09 -15.81
N GLN A 11 7.01 2.42 -16.44
CA GLN A 11 6.99 0.97 -16.59
C GLN A 11 7.20 0.30 -15.25
N MET A 12 8.13 0.81 -14.44
CA MET A 12 8.36 0.32 -13.08
C MET A 12 7.12 0.51 -12.19
N ILE A 13 6.46 1.68 -12.23
CA ILE A 13 5.19 1.88 -11.49
C ILE A 13 4.14 0.85 -11.93
N SER A 14 3.94 0.67 -13.24
CA SER A 14 2.99 -0.30 -13.77
C SER A 14 3.32 -1.72 -13.33
N LYS A 15 4.61 -2.08 -13.31
CA LYS A 15 5.08 -3.38 -12.85
C LYS A 15 4.76 -3.62 -11.38
N TYR A 16 5.04 -2.66 -10.49
CA TYR A 16 4.70 -2.77 -9.07
C TYR A 16 3.21 -3.01 -8.84
N VAL A 17 2.36 -2.29 -9.57
CA VAL A 17 0.90 -2.44 -9.48
C VAL A 17 0.45 -3.81 -10.00
N SER A 18 1.01 -4.25 -11.13
CA SER A 18 0.68 -5.55 -11.73
C SER A 18 1.16 -6.71 -10.86
N ASP A 19 2.37 -6.65 -10.33
CA ASP A 19 2.96 -7.69 -9.48
C ASP A 19 2.10 -7.89 -8.22
N PHE A 20 1.61 -6.81 -7.60
CA PHE A 20 0.70 -6.94 -6.48
C PHE A 20 -0.70 -7.43 -6.89
N SER A 21 -1.22 -6.99 -8.04
CA SER A 21 -2.52 -7.47 -8.55
C SER A 21 -2.49 -8.97 -8.85
N ASN A 22 -1.33 -9.52 -9.23
CA ASN A 22 -1.14 -10.97 -9.37
C ASN A 22 -1.15 -11.66 -8.00
N LEU A 23 -0.51 -11.07 -6.99
CA LEU A 23 -0.54 -11.58 -5.62
C LEU A 23 -1.96 -11.60 -5.04
N GLU A 24 -2.79 -10.60 -5.35
CA GLU A 24 -4.22 -10.59 -5.03
C GLU A 24 -4.96 -11.78 -5.64
N LYS A 25 -4.77 -12.03 -6.95
CA LYS A 25 -5.37 -13.18 -7.63
C LYS A 25 -4.86 -14.52 -7.08
N GLU A 26 -3.59 -14.61 -6.71
CA GLU A 26 -3.03 -15.80 -6.04
C GLU A 26 -3.75 -16.03 -4.70
N ALA A 27 -4.04 -14.98 -3.94
CA ALA A 27 -4.72 -15.07 -2.65
C ALA A 27 -6.18 -15.53 -2.76
N GLU A 28 -6.87 -15.16 -3.85
CA GLU A 28 -8.22 -15.65 -4.15
C GLU A 28 -8.25 -17.16 -4.39
N ASN A 29 -7.17 -17.73 -4.93
CA ASN A 29 -7.04 -19.16 -5.22
C ASN A 29 -6.54 -19.99 -4.03
N CYS A 30 -6.16 -19.37 -2.91
CA CYS A 30 -5.76 -20.13 -1.73
C CYS A 30 -6.97 -20.83 -1.08
N THR A 31 -6.87 -22.14 -0.89
CA THR A 31 -7.79 -22.95 -0.09
C THR A 31 -7.39 -22.97 1.39
N ASN A 32 -8.28 -23.41 2.28
CA ASN A 32 -8.02 -23.54 3.73
C ASN A 32 -7.60 -22.22 4.41
N VAL A 33 -8.21 -21.12 3.98
CA VAL A 33 -7.99 -19.80 4.58
C VAL A 33 -8.89 -19.64 5.80
N SER A 34 -8.29 -19.41 6.96
CA SER A 34 -9.03 -19.17 8.20
C SER A 34 -9.63 -17.78 8.24
N LEU A 35 -10.78 -17.64 8.87
CA LEU A 35 -11.34 -16.33 9.20
C LEU A 35 -10.53 -15.69 10.33
N VAL A 36 -10.32 -14.37 10.28
CA VAL A 36 -9.73 -13.63 11.39
C VAL A 36 -10.86 -13.03 12.23
N THR A 37 -11.00 -13.53 13.47
CA THR A 37 -12.05 -13.10 14.40
C THR A 37 -11.71 -11.79 15.12
N LYS A 38 -10.41 -11.49 15.27
CA LYS A 38 -9.96 -10.25 15.89
C LYS A 38 -10.25 -9.05 14.99
N GLU A 39 -10.77 -8.00 15.61
CA GLU A 39 -11.02 -6.72 14.97
C GLU A 39 -9.74 -6.12 14.39
N VAL A 40 -9.85 -5.51 13.21
CA VAL A 40 -8.74 -4.84 12.55
C VAL A 40 -9.17 -3.50 11.96
N GLN A 41 -8.24 -2.55 11.93
CA GLN A 41 -8.39 -1.31 11.19
C GLN A 41 -7.88 -1.50 9.76
N LEU A 42 -8.71 -1.17 8.76
CA LEU A 42 -8.30 -1.11 7.36
C LEU A 42 -8.38 0.33 6.84
N PRO A 43 -7.41 0.81 6.06
CA PRO A 43 -7.43 2.18 5.58
C PRO A 43 -8.49 2.43 4.50
N MET A 44 -9.05 3.63 4.46
CA MET A 44 -9.90 4.08 3.36
C MET A 44 -9.04 4.50 2.16
N VAL A 45 -8.91 3.58 1.20
CA VAL A 45 -8.04 3.74 0.02
C VAL A 45 -8.70 4.45 -1.16
N ALA A 46 -10.02 4.70 -1.10
CA ALA A 46 -10.75 5.37 -2.17
C ALA A 46 -10.23 6.79 -2.41
N ILE A 47 -10.11 7.18 -3.68
CA ILE A 47 -9.68 8.52 -4.08
C ILE A 47 -10.89 9.46 -4.04
N LYS A 48 -10.97 10.30 -3.01
CA LYS A 48 -11.95 11.40 -2.93
C LYS A 48 -11.43 12.64 -3.68
N LEU A 49 -12.31 13.51 -4.19
CA LEU A 49 -11.93 14.78 -4.82
C LEU A 49 -11.03 15.63 -3.89
N ALA A 50 -11.41 15.75 -2.62
CA ALA A 50 -10.64 16.45 -1.60
C ALA A 50 -9.21 15.89 -1.42
N TRP A 51 -9.01 14.60 -1.64
CA TRP A 51 -7.68 13.99 -1.56
C TRP A 51 -6.76 14.44 -2.70
N ARG A 52 -7.30 14.59 -3.91
CA ARG A 52 -6.51 14.99 -5.10
C ARG A 52 -5.96 16.41 -4.96
N ALA A 53 -6.70 17.30 -4.31
CA ALA A 53 -6.32 18.69 -4.05
C ALA A 53 -5.25 18.87 -2.96
N LYS A 54 -4.90 17.81 -2.21
CA LYS A 54 -3.85 17.89 -1.17
C LYS A 54 -2.47 18.09 -1.79
N ALA A 55 -1.58 18.77 -1.07
CA ALA A 55 -0.16 18.85 -1.41
C ALA A 55 0.52 17.47 -1.38
N ASP A 56 1.57 17.30 -2.17
CA ASP A 56 2.25 16.00 -2.35
C ASP A 56 2.80 15.44 -1.03
N HIS A 57 3.39 16.28 -0.17
CA HIS A 57 3.87 15.84 1.14
C HIS A 57 2.73 15.28 2.01
N VAL A 58 1.52 15.85 1.94
CA VAL A 58 0.34 15.35 2.67
C VAL A 58 -0.13 14.03 2.07
N LYS A 59 -0.23 13.91 0.74
CA LYS A 59 -0.59 12.66 0.05
C LYS A 59 0.39 11.53 0.40
N GLY A 60 1.69 11.84 0.37
CA GLY A 60 2.75 10.89 0.68
C GLY A 60 2.66 10.37 2.12
N LYS A 61 2.53 11.27 3.10
CA LYS A 61 2.33 10.90 4.50
C LYS A 61 1.07 10.06 4.71
N GLU A 62 -0.03 10.41 4.03
CA GLU A 62 -1.28 9.65 4.08
C GLU A 62 -1.05 8.19 3.62
N ILE A 63 -0.34 8.00 2.50
CA ILE A 63 0.02 6.68 1.99
C ILE A 63 0.93 5.95 2.98
N GLN A 64 1.94 6.60 3.56
CA GLN A 64 2.80 5.99 4.58
C GLN A 64 2.00 5.52 5.80
N CYS A 65 1.03 6.31 6.28
CA CYS A 65 0.15 5.90 7.37
C CYS A 65 -0.70 4.69 6.96
N HIS A 66 -1.28 4.68 5.76
CA HIS A 66 -2.00 3.50 5.26
C HIS A 66 -1.12 2.25 5.24
N LEU A 67 0.14 2.36 4.81
CA LEU A 67 1.07 1.23 4.80
C LEU A 67 1.32 0.67 6.20
N LYS A 68 1.41 1.53 7.22
CA LYS A 68 1.55 1.09 8.63
C LYS A 68 0.32 0.32 9.10
N VAL A 69 -0.88 0.86 8.84
CA VAL A 69 -2.15 0.20 9.17
C VAL A 69 -2.28 -1.15 8.46
N PHE A 70 -1.90 -1.22 7.18
CA PHE A 70 -1.86 -2.49 6.45
C PHE A 70 -0.86 -3.48 7.05
N LEU A 71 0.32 -3.02 7.45
CA LEU A 71 1.34 -3.89 8.04
C LEU A 71 0.84 -4.56 9.33
N GLU A 72 0.19 -3.79 10.20
CA GLU A 72 -0.43 -4.31 11.42
C GLU A 72 -1.51 -5.37 11.09
N ALA A 73 -2.37 -5.08 10.12
CA ALA A 73 -3.42 -6.00 9.68
C ALA A 73 -2.86 -7.29 9.05
N VAL A 74 -1.78 -7.18 8.27
CA VAL A 74 -1.10 -8.32 7.63
C VAL A 74 -0.39 -9.19 8.67
N HIS A 75 0.28 -8.60 9.66
CA HIS A 75 0.83 -9.37 10.78
C HIS A 75 -0.27 -10.09 11.56
N LEU A 76 -1.39 -9.42 11.81
CA LEU A 76 -2.53 -10.03 12.47
C LEU A 76 -3.06 -11.23 11.67
N ALA A 77 -3.26 -11.08 10.36
CA ALA A 77 -3.66 -12.20 9.49
C ALA A 77 -2.64 -13.33 9.56
N HIS A 78 -1.34 -13.03 9.44
CA HIS A 78 -0.26 -14.02 9.39
C HIS A 78 -0.28 -14.94 10.61
N MET A 79 -0.46 -14.36 11.80
CA MET A 79 -0.54 -15.11 13.07
C MET A 79 -1.76 -16.03 13.18
N HIS A 80 -2.83 -15.78 12.41
CA HIS A 80 -4.09 -16.52 12.47
C HIS A 80 -4.28 -17.48 11.29
N GLN A 81 -3.36 -17.51 10.34
CA GLN A 81 -3.44 -18.41 9.19
C GLN A 81 -2.64 -19.70 9.42
N PRO A 82 -3.16 -20.86 8.99
CA PRO A 82 -2.38 -22.09 8.97
C PRO A 82 -1.22 -21.94 7.97
N LYS A 83 -0.11 -22.62 8.25
CA LYS A 83 1.03 -22.67 7.32
C LYS A 83 0.58 -23.21 5.96
N GLY A 84 0.88 -22.46 4.90
CA GLY A 84 0.54 -22.84 3.54
C GLY A 84 0.50 -21.67 2.58
N CYS A 85 -0.39 -21.76 1.59
CA CYS A 85 -0.58 -20.77 0.52
C CYS A 85 -0.71 -19.35 1.09
N MET A 86 -1.70 -19.11 1.96
CA MET A 86 -1.99 -17.77 2.47
C MET A 86 -0.84 -17.19 3.29
N THR A 87 -0.22 -17.95 4.21
CA THR A 87 0.92 -17.46 4.99
C THR A 87 2.12 -17.10 4.11
N ASN A 88 2.36 -17.84 3.02
CA ASN A 88 3.44 -17.52 2.07
C ASN A 88 3.16 -16.22 1.33
N LEU A 89 1.92 -15.99 0.91
CA LEU A 89 1.52 -14.73 0.28
C LEU A 89 1.58 -13.55 1.26
N LEU A 90 1.18 -13.75 2.52
CA LEU A 90 1.30 -12.73 3.56
C LEU A 90 2.76 -12.37 3.85
N THR A 91 3.69 -13.32 3.82
CA THR A 91 5.14 -13.03 3.92
C THR A 91 5.61 -12.15 2.76
N LYS A 92 5.23 -12.45 1.52
CA LYS A 92 5.52 -11.58 0.36
C LYS A 92 4.89 -10.20 0.53
N PHE A 93 3.68 -10.13 1.05
CA PHE A 93 2.96 -8.88 1.30
C PHE A 93 3.70 -8.00 2.32
N ILE A 94 4.18 -8.56 3.43
CA ILE A 94 5.02 -7.84 4.41
C ILE A 94 6.25 -7.23 3.74
N GLN A 95 6.96 -8.01 2.90
CA GLN A 95 8.14 -7.54 2.18
C GLN A 95 7.81 -6.37 1.23
N ILE A 96 6.69 -6.44 0.52
CA ILE A 96 6.22 -5.37 -0.38
C ILE A 96 5.92 -4.10 0.41
N ILE A 97 5.20 -4.19 1.54
CA ILE A 97 4.89 -3.04 2.39
C ILE A 97 6.18 -2.38 2.89
N ASN A 98 7.12 -3.17 3.41
CA ASN A 98 8.39 -2.65 3.94
C ASN A 98 9.22 -1.97 2.84
N GLY A 99 9.28 -2.57 1.64
CA GLY A 99 9.94 -1.97 0.49
C GLY A 99 9.31 -0.64 0.08
N LEU A 100 7.98 -0.56 0.02
CA LEU A 100 7.27 0.67 -0.31
C LEU A 100 7.45 1.75 0.77
N GLN A 101 7.44 1.39 2.05
CA GLN A 101 7.72 2.34 3.13
C GLN A 101 9.10 2.96 2.98
N LEU A 102 10.12 2.15 2.65
CA LEU A 102 11.48 2.63 2.42
C LEU A 102 11.54 3.57 1.20
N ILE A 103 10.89 3.20 0.10
CA ILE A 103 10.83 4.04 -1.11
C ILE A 103 10.18 5.39 -0.78
N LEU A 104 9.00 5.38 -0.15
CA LEU A 104 8.27 6.59 0.17
C LEU A 104 9.02 7.49 1.17
N LYS A 105 9.72 6.90 2.15
CA LYS A 105 10.57 7.66 3.09
C LYS A 105 11.66 8.45 2.37
N ASN A 106 12.18 7.93 1.26
CA ASN A 106 13.21 8.61 0.46
C ASN A 106 12.63 9.63 -0.53
N LEU A 107 11.35 9.50 -0.88
CA LEU A 107 10.68 10.39 -1.83
C LEU A 107 9.98 11.59 -1.17
N ILE A 108 9.60 11.46 0.10
CA ILE A 108 8.84 12.49 0.82
C ILE A 108 9.81 13.25 1.75
N PRO A 109 9.89 14.59 1.65
CA PRO A 109 10.62 15.40 2.61
C PRO A 109 10.10 15.12 4.03
N GLN A 110 11.01 14.86 4.98
CA GLN A 110 10.66 14.66 6.38
C GLN A 110 10.35 16.00 7.07
N GLU A 111 9.24 16.64 6.70
CA GLU A 111 8.69 17.74 7.48
C GLU A 111 7.38 17.28 8.12
N GLU A 112 7.21 17.51 9.42
CA GLU A 112 6.06 17.25 10.30
C GLU A 112 5.41 15.86 10.35
N THR A 113 5.25 15.36 11.58
CA THR A 113 4.56 14.12 11.94
C THR A 113 3.05 14.24 11.74
N LEU A 114 2.52 13.76 10.61
CA LEU A 114 1.10 13.40 10.54
C LEU A 114 0.89 12.20 11.46
N GLN A 115 0.19 12.41 12.58
CA GLN A 115 -0.16 11.35 13.49
C GLN A 115 -1.18 10.42 12.85
N VAL A 116 -1.00 9.10 13.03
CA VAL A 116 -1.88 8.04 12.50
C VAL A 116 -3.33 8.21 12.98
N VAL A 117 -3.54 8.90 14.10
CA VAL A 117 -4.82 9.06 14.81
C VAL A 117 -5.92 9.75 13.98
N ASN A 118 -5.57 10.51 12.94
CA ASN A 118 -6.55 11.24 12.10
C ASN A 118 -6.83 10.58 10.74
N MET A 119 -6.41 9.33 10.55
CA MET A 119 -6.53 8.65 9.27
C MET A 119 -7.91 8.02 9.08
N PRO A 120 -8.62 8.30 7.97
CA PRO A 120 -9.87 7.62 7.68
C PRO A 120 -9.64 6.10 7.52
N SER A 121 -10.15 5.33 8.46
CA SER A 121 -10.13 3.87 8.48
C SER A 121 -11.54 3.31 8.64
N THR A 122 -11.68 2.03 8.31
CA THR A 122 -12.87 1.23 8.59
C THR A 122 -12.47 0.08 9.51
N THR A 123 -13.25 -0.10 10.57
CA THR A 123 -13.15 -1.27 11.45
C THR A 123 -13.81 -2.47 10.80
N GLU A 124 -13.13 -3.62 10.77
CA GLU A 124 -13.69 -4.89 10.31
C GLU A 124 -13.53 -5.95 11.41
N SER A 125 -14.61 -6.69 11.68
CA SER A 125 -14.63 -7.86 12.57
C SER A 125 -14.98 -9.09 11.76
N ASN A 126 -14.52 -10.28 12.17
CA ASN A 126 -14.84 -11.55 11.50
C ASN A 126 -14.59 -11.51 9.99
N TRP A 127 -13.36 -11.17 9.59
CA TRP A 127 -13.02 -10.80 8.23
C TRP A 127 -12.17 -11.86 7.51
N GLN A 128 -12.28 -11.89 6.18
CA GLN A 128 -11.51 -12.76 5.29
C GLN A 128 -10.20 -12.10 4.88
N VAL A 129 -9.10 -12.85 4.95
CA VAL A 129 -7.75 -12.34 4.65
C VAL A 129 -7.62 -11.78 3.23
N GLN A 130 -8.32 -12.36 2.26
CA GLN A 130 -8.35 -11.89 0.87
C GLN A 130 -8.79 -10.42 0.75
N LYS A 131 -9.64 -9.93 1.66
CA LYS A 131 -10.04 -8.51 1.68
C LYS A 131 -8.84 -7.56 1.86
N LEU A 132 -7.77 -7.98 2.53
CA LEU A 132 -6.53 -7.19 2.64
C LEU A 132 -5.87 -6.99 1.29
N PHE A 133 -5.70 -8.07 0.54
CA PHE A 133 -5.10 -8.03 -0.78
C PHE A 133 -5.91 -7.14 -1.70
N LYS A 134 -7.23 -7.31 -1.71
CA LYS A 134 -8.13 -6.44 -2.49
C LYS A 134 -8.01 -4.96 -2.11
N ARG A 135 -8.06 -4.64 -0.81
CA ARG A 135 -7.97 -3.25 -0.34
C ARG A 135 -6.60 -2.65 -0.66
N PHE A 136 -5.52 -3.41 -0.57
CA PHE A 136 -4.18 -2.92 -0.90
C PHE A 136 -3.98 -2.77 -2.41
N SER A 137 -4.52 -3.68 -3.22
CA SER A 137 -4.55 -3.55 -4.68
C SER A 137 -5.22 -2.22 -5.08
N MET A 138 -6.33 -1.86 -4.44
CA MET A 138 -6.97 -0.55 -4.63
C MET A 138 -6.08 0.63 -4.21
N LEU A 139 -5.28 0.52 -3.13
CA LEU A 139 -4.29 1.55 -2.76
C LEU A 139 -3.24 1.72 -3.86
N MET A 140 -2.69 0.60 -4.34
CA MET A 140 -1.64 0.54 -5.36
C MET A 140 -2.11 1.15 -6.67
N GLN A 141 -3.25 0.68 -7.19
CA GLN A 141 -3.86 1.15 -8.44
C GLN A 141 -4.37 2.60 -8.34
N GLY A 142 -4.79 3.02 -7.14
CA GLY A 142 -5.36 4.33 -6.87
C GLY A 142 -4.32 5.34 -6.37
N LYS A 143 -4.38 5.63 -5.06
CA LYS A 143 -3.64 6.72 -4.43
C LYS A 143 -2.12 6.64 -4.69
N LEU A 144 -1.51 5.45 -4.61
CA LEU A 144 -0.07 5.31 -4.81
C LEU A 144 0.33 5.64 -6.25
N THR A 145 -0.35 5.07 -7.24
CA THR A 145 -0.06 5.33 -8.66
C THR A 145 -0.24 6.81 -9.00
N LEU A 146 -1.32 7.44 -8.52
CA LEU A 146 -1.53 8.88 -8.73
C LEU A 146 -0.43 9.72 -8.09
N PHE A 147 -0.10 9.43 -6.84
CA PHE A 147 0.95 10.14 -6.11
C PHE A 147 2.32 10.05 -6.80
N LEU A 148 2.74 8.84 -7.20
CA LEU A 148 4.03 8.66 -7.90
C LEU A 148 4.05 9.38 -9.25
N ARG A 149 2.94 9.40 -9.98
CA ARG A 149 2.83 10.15 -11.24
C ARG A 149 2.87 11.67 -11.04
N ASP A 150 2.25 12.18 -9.99
CA ASP A 150 2.26 13.61 -9.65
C ASP A 150 3.67 14.05 -9.23
N LEU A 151 4.34 13.29 -8.35
CA LEU A 151 5.75 13.50 -8.03
C LEU A 151 6.65 13.42 -9.26
N GLY A 152 6.36 12.53 -10.20
CA GLY A 152 7.14 12.44 -11.44
C GLY A 152 7.12 13.74 -12.26
N LYS A 153 6.02 14.50 -12.22
CA LYS A 153 5.92 15.79 -12.94
C LYS A 153 6.82 16.88 -12.35
N THR A 154 7.13 16.79 -11.06
CA THR A 154 7.97 17.75 -10.35
C THR A 154 9.43 17.32 -10.34
N LEU A 155 9.70 16.05 -10.04
CA LEU A 155 11.04 15.51 -9.84
C LEU A 155 11.77 15.13 -11.14
N CYS A 156 11.04 14.83 -12.22
CA CYS A 156 11.62 14.21 -13.42
C CYS A 156 11.77 15.16 -14.62
N LYS A 157 11.69 16.48 -14.41
CA LYS A 157 12.12 17.51 -15.37
C LYS A 157 13.57 17.88 -15.00
N SER A 158 14.66 17.50 -15.69
CA SER A 158 14.95 17.39 -17.12
C SER A 158 16.10 16.40 -17.43
N HIS A 159 15.93 15.55 -18.45
CA HIS A 159 17.01 15.08 -19.37
C HIS A 159 16.55 15.31 -20.83
N SER A 160 16.11 16.53 -21.12
CA SER A 160 15.98 17.02 -22.50
C SER A 160 16.63 18.40 -22.61
N ARG A 161 17.93 18.41 -22.82
CA ARG A 161 18.63 19.39 -23.66
C ARG A 161 19.61 18.60 -24.50
#